data_AF-A0A1D9GUA4-F1
#
_entry.id   AF-A0A1D9GUA4-F1
#
_cell.length_a   1.000
_cell.length_b   1.000
_cell.length_c   1.000
_cell.angle_alpha   90.00
_cell.angle_beta   90.00
_cell.angle_gamma   90.00
#
_symmetry.space_group_name_H-M   'P 1'
#
loop_
_entity.id
_entity.type
_entity.pdbx_description
1 polymer ?
#
loop_
_entity_poly.entity_id
_entity_poly.type
_entity_poly.pdbx_seq_one_letter_code
_entity_poly.pdbx_strand_id
1 'polypeptide(L)'
;MTKLHRWAQIQADKAAQIQADTGAVLTYGGLDRRAGRVGRWLVSLGLLTQHPAVYDAAVIGVPDEEFGEVAKAVVHLRDPARAGAAMAQELVDFCLARLGRLKLPRTVVFDNPLPRLETGKLLRRELKERYRGRPGEGFAVQARRAAADA
;
A
#
# COMPACT_ATOMS: atom_id res chain seq x y z
N MET A 1 1.43 6.56 -17.91
CA MET A 1 2.11 5.27 -18.15
C MET A 1 3.61 5.50 -18.02
N THR A 2 4.30 4.88 -17.05
CA THR A 2 5.75 5.09 -16.86
C THR A 2 6.56 4.37 -17.93
N LYS A 3 7.73 4.92 -18.30
CA LYS A 3 8.62 4.32 -19.32
C LYS A 3 8.93 2.85 -19.03
N LEU A 4 9.17 2.47 -17.77
CA LEU A 4 9.47 1.09 -17.37
C LEU A 4 8.36 0.10 -17.73
N HIS A 5 7.09 0.46 -17.49
CA HIS A 5 5.94 -0.41 -17.78
C HIS A 5 5.75 -0.63 -19.28
N ARG A 6 5.99 0.40 -20.10
CA ARG A 6 5.97 0.30 -21.56
C ARG A 6 7.05 -0.66 -22.08
N TRP A 7 8.25 -0.63 -21.50
CA TRP A 7 9.34 -1.51 -21.90
C TRP A 7 9.16 -2.94 -21.38
N ALA A 8 8.54 -3.13 -20.22
CA ALA A 8 8.18 -4.45 -19.70
C ALA A 8 7.13 -5.17 -20.56
N GLN A 9 6.21 -4.43 -21.19
CA GLN A 9 5.24 -5.00 -22.14
C GLN A 9 5.88 -5.40 -23.48
N ILE A 10 6.90 -4.68 -23.93
CA ILE A 10 7.54 -4.93 -25.24
C ILE A 10 8.68 -5.95 -25.11
N GLN A 11 9.40 -5.98 -23.98
CA GLN A 11 10.64 -6.75 -23.80
C GLN A 11 10.71 -7.40 -22.41
N ALA A 12 9.67 -8.13 -22.01
CA ALA A 12 9.52 -8.72 -20.67
C ALA A 12 10.71 -9.58 -20.21
N ASP A 13 11.29 -10.36 -21.12
CA ASP A 13 12.37 -11.30 -20.83
C ASP A 13 13.78 -10.72 -21.04
N LYS A 14 13.88 -9.49 -21.55
CA LYS A 14 15.17 -8.84 -21.76
C LYS A 14 15.80 -8.48 -20.42
N ALA A 15 17.08 -8.78 -20.28
CA ALA A 15 17.89 -8.37 -19.13
C ALA A 15 17.85 -6.85 -18.96
N ALA A 16 17.34 -6.39 -17.81
CA ALA A 16 17.33 -4.98 -17.42
C ALA A 16 18.51 -4.63 -16.51
N GLN A 17 18.92 -5.59 -15.67
CA GLN A 17 20.07 -5.46 -14.78
C GLN A 17 20.69 -6.83 -14.55
N ILE A 18 22.02 -6.88 -14.41
CA ILE A 18 22.76 -8.08 -14.00
C ILE A 18 23.45 -7.74 -12.69
N GLN A 19 23.20 -8.54 -11.66
CA GLN A 19 23.82 -8.35 -10.35
C GLN A 19 25.28 -8.81 -10.41
N ALA A 20 26.20 -7.90 -10.07
CA ALA A 20 27.64 -8.10 -10.23
C ALA A 20 28.23 -9.20 -9.34
N ASP A 21 27.55 -9.52 -8.23
CA ASP A 21 27.98 -10.48 -7.21
C ASP A 21 27.53 -11.93 -7.49
N THR A 22 26.35 -12.09 -8.10
CA THR A 22 25.70 -13.40 -8.26
C THR A 22 25.48 -13.79 -9.72
N GLY A 23 25.69 -12.87 -10.66
CA GLY A 23 25.36 -13.07 -12.07
C GLY A 23 23.85 -13.16 -12.33
N ALA A 24 23.01 -12.94 -11.31
CA ALA A 24 21.57 -13.04 -11.43
C ALA A 24 21.05 -11.97 -12.38
N VAL A 25 20.34 -12.39 -13.43
CA VAL A 25 19.75 -11.50 -14.44
C VAL A 25 18.34 -11.12 -14.00
N LEU A 26 18.12 -9.82 -13.79
CA LEU A 26 16.80 -9.26 -13.56
C LEU A 26 16.24 -8.76 -14.89
N THR A 27 15.19 -9.40 -15.38
CA THR A 27 14.54 -9.00 -16.64
C THR A 27 13.69 -7.73 -16.44
N TYR A 28 13.34 -7.03 -17.52
CA TYR A 28 12.43 -5.88 -17.45
C TYR A 28 11.07 -6.26 -16.84
N GLY A 29 10.53 -7.43 -17.17
CA GLY A 29 9.33 -7.97 -16.53
C GLY A 29 9.57 -8.31 -15.05
N GLY A 30 10.72 -8.85 -14.70
CA GLY A 30 11.11 -9.12 -13.30
C GLY A 30 11.28 -7.84 -12.47
N LEU A 31 11.84 -6.80 -13.09
CA LEU A 31 12.06 -5.49 -12.51
C LEU A 31 10.72 -4.73 -12.34
N ASP A 32 9.80 -4.78 -13.31
CA ASP A 32 8.45 -4.21 -13.17
C ASP A 32 7.66 -4.91 -12.06
N ARG A 33 7.73 -6.25 -11.99
CA ARG A 33 7.18 -7.06 -10.89
C ARG A 33 7.80 -6.73 -9.52
N ARG A 34 9.04 -6.23 -9.46
CA ARG A 34 9.72 -5.78 -8.22
C ARG A 34 9.40 -4.33 -7.88
N ALA A 35 9.44 -3.43 -8.85
CA ALA A 35 9.20 -1.99 -8.70
C ALA A 35 7.73 -1.69 -8.37
N GLY A 36 6.80 -2.48 -8.89
CA GLY A 36 5.38 -2.39 -8.56
C GLY A 36 5.03 -2.69 -7.09
N ARG A 37 5.92 -3.35 -6.33
CA ARG A 37 5.66 -3.81 -4.95
C ARG A 37 5.93 -2.78 -3.86
N VAL A 38 6.79 -1.79 -4.07
CA VAL A 38 7.18 -0.84 -3.00
C VAL A 38 6.74 0.59 -3.30
N GLY A 39 6.80 1.02 -4.58
CA GLY A 39 6.46 2.39 -4.97
C GLY A 39 4.95 2.68 -5.07
N ARG A 40 4.13 1.65 -5.38
CA ARG A 40 2.69 1.81 -5.65
C ARG A 40 1.90 2.27 -4.42
N TRP A 41 2.34 1.87 -3.23
CA TRP A 41 1.62 2.02 -1.97
C TRP A 41 2.07 3.24 -1.14
N LEU A 42 3.24 3.78 -1.44
CA LEU A 42 3.78 4.98 -0.80
C LEU A 42 2.94 6.24 -1.05
N VAL A 43 2.26 6.29 -2.19
CA VAL A 43 1.41 7.44 -2.55
C VAL A 43 0.20 7.54 -1.61
N SER A 44 -0.40 6.40 -1.29
CA SER A 44 -1.56 6.31 -0.40
C SER A 44 -1.18 6.64 1.04
N LEU A 45 0.04 6.24 1.47
CA LEU A 45 0.59 6.63 2.76
C LEU A 45 0.66 8.16 2.92
N GLY A 46 1.26 8.86 1.94
CA GLY A 46 1.42 10.32 2.02
C GLY A 46 0.10 11.09 2.05
N LEU A 47 -0.98 10.51 1.53
CA LEU A 47 -2.32 11.10 1.63
C LEU A 47 -3.00 10.78 2.95
N LEU A 48 -2.89 9.55 3.46
CA LEU A 48 -3.50 9.18 4.74
C LEU A 48 -2.99 10.07 5.88
N THR A 49 -1.70 10.41 5.90
CA THR A 49 -1.12 11.31 6.90
C THR A 49 -1.59 12.77 6.79
N GLN A 50 -2.21 13.16 5.68
CA GLN A 50 -2.82 14.50 5.51
C GLN A 50 -4.26 14.55 6.03
N HIS A 51 -4.87 13.40 6.32
CA HIS A 51 -6.23 13.36 6.86
C HIS A 51 -6.25 13.88 8.30
N PRO A 52 -7.15 14.80 8.69
CA PRO A 52 -7.13 15.43 10.02
C PRO A 52 -7.31 14.44 11.17
N ALA A 53 -8.01 13.32 10.94
CA ALA A 53 -8.21 12.28 11.96
C ALA A 53 -6.96 11.40 12.19
N VAL A 54 -5.97 11.44 11.30
CA VAL A 54 -4.80 10.57 11.33
C VAL A 54 -3.66 11.26 12.08
N TYR A 55 -3.12 10.55 13.06
CA TYR A 55 -1.88 10.91 13.75
C TYR A 55 -0.68 10.39 12.96
N ASP A 56 -0.73 9.12 12.57
CA ASP A 56 0.34 8.43 11.84
C ASP A 56 -0.24 7.29 10.99
N ALA A 57 0.48 6.87 9.95
CA ALA A 57 0.04 5.78 9.09
C ALA A 57 1.22 5.01 8.49
N ALA A 58 0.93 3.79 8.06
CA ALA A 58 1.79 2.96 7.24
C ALA A 58 0.94 2.24 6.19
N VAL A 59 1.49 2.05 4.99
CA VAL A 59 0.88 1.16 4.00
C VAL A 59 1.86 0.05 3.67
N ILE A 60 1.40 -1.18 3.81
CA ILE A 60 2.16 -2.40 3.60
C ILE A 60 1.44 -3.28 2.56
N GLY A 61 2.19 -4.12 1.87
CA GLY A 61 1.63 -5.18 1.03
C GLY A 61 1.40 -6.43 1.85
N VAL A 62 0.18 -6.98 1.80
CA VAL A 62 -0.19 -8.28 2.39
C VAL A 62 -0.55 -9.28 1.29
N PRO A 63 -0.35 -10.59 1.49
CA PRO A 63 -0.69 -11.61 0.49
C PRO A 63 -2.18 -11.58 0.11
N ASP A 64 -2.47 -11.85 -1.15
CA ASP A 64 -3.83 -11.90 -1.73
C ASP A 64 -3.90 -12.96 -2.84
N GLU A 65 -5.00 -13.70 -2.91
CA GLU A 65 -5.15 -14.84 -3.85
C GLU A 65 -5.31 -14.39 -5.31
N GLU A 66 -5.96 -13.24 -5.55
CA GLU A 66 -6.27 -12.74 -6.89
C GLU A 66 -5.13 -11.87 -7.43
N PHE A 67 -4.55 -11.03 -6.57
CA PHE A 67 -3.56 -10.02 -6.95
C PHE A 67 -2.14 -10.33 -6.49
N GLY A 68 -1.93 -11.43 -5.76
CA GLY A 68 -0.65 -11.82 -5.15
C GLY A 68 -0.31 -11.00 -3.91
N GLU A 69 -0.31 -9.66 -4.00
CA GLU A 69 -0.20 -8.75 -2.86
C GLU A 69 -1.13 -7.53 -3.04
N VAL A 70 -1.83 -7.13 -1.98
CA VAL A 70 -2.68 -5.94 -1.93
C VAL A 70 -2.24 -4.97 -0.82
N ALA A 71 -2.56 -3.68 -0.98
CA ALA A 71 -2.30 -2.70 0.07
C ALA A 71 -3.22 -2.88 1.27
N LYS A 72 -2.60 -2.92 2.45
CA LYS A 72 -3.23 -2.73 3.75
C LYS A 72 -2.70 -1.43 4.36
N ALA A 73 -3.62 -0.58 4.82
CA ALA A 73 -3.28 0.60 5.61
C ALA A 73 -3.34 0.26 7.10
N VAL A 74 -2.26 0.57 7.83
CA VAL A 74 -2.18 0.51 9.29
C VAL A 74 -2.19 1.96 9.76
N VAL A 75 -3.21 2.35 10.51
CA VAL A 75 -3.49 3.76 10.81
C VAL A 75 -3.54 3.98 12.30
N HIS A 76 -2.83 5.00 12.75
CA HIS A 76 -2.95 5.54 14.09
C HIS A 76 -3.78 6.81 14.05
N LEU A 77 -4.98 6.74 14.63
CA LEU A 77 -5.89 7.87 14.74
C LEU A 77 -5.50 8.79 15.90
N ARG A 78 -5.73 10.09 15.73
CA ARG A 78 -5.62 11.07 16.84
C ARG A 78 -6.63 10.81 17.94
N ASP A 79 -7.83 10.39 17.55
CA ASP A 79 -8.90 9.97 18.46
C ASP A 79 -9.21 8.48 18.24
N PRO A 80 -8.78 7.59 19.15
CA PRO A 80 -9.05 6.17 19.07
C PRO A 80 -10.55 5.81 19.09
N ALA A 81 -11.42 6.66 19.64
CA ALA A 81 -12.86 6.39 19.71
C ALA A 81 -13.53 6.41 18.32
N ARG A 82 -12.89 7.02 17.32
CA ARG A 82 -13.35 7.02 15.93
C ARG A 82 -12.95 5.75 15.16
N ALA A 83 -12.20 4.82 15.76
CA ALA A 83 -11.80 3.58 15.11
C ALA A 83 -13.03 2.73 14.77
N GLY A 84 -13.28 2.50 13.48
CA GLY A 84 -14.42 1.72 13.01
C GLY A 84 -14.54 1.68 11.50
N ALA A 85 -15.52 0.92 11.01
CA ALA A 85 -15.76 0.74 9.57
C ALA A 85 -16.05 2.06 8.85
N ALA A 86 -16.80 2.98 9.49
CA ALA A 86 -17.11 4.30 8.94
C ALA A 86 -15.83 5.13 8.69
N MET A 87 -14.93 5.18 9.68
CA MET A 87 -13.64 5.86 9.54
C MET A 87 -12.74 5.19 8.51
N ALA A 88 -12.70 3.86 8.47
CA ALA A 88 -11.93 3.13 7.47
C ALA A 88 -12.38 3.50 6.05
N GLN A 89 -13.69 3.58 5.83
CA GLN A 89 -14.27 3.99 4.56
C GLN A 89 -13.97 5.46 4.23
N GLU A 90 -14.12 6.38 5.20
CA GLU A 90 -13.78 7.81 5.08
C GLU A 90 -12.33 8.00 4.59
N LEU A 91 -11.37 7.27 5.19
CA LEU A 91 -9.96 7.34 4.81
C LEU A 91 -9.69 6.85 3.38
N VAL A 92 -10.41 5.82 2.93
CA VAL A 92 -10.28 5.30 1.57
C VAL A 92 -10.94 6.23 0.56
N ASP A 93 -12.08 6.81 0.90
CA ASP A 93 -12.76 7.81 0.05
C ASP A 93 -11.90 9.07 -0.10
N PHE A 94 -11.24 9.50 0.98
CA PHE A 94 -10.26 10.58 0.94
C PHE A 94 -9.11 10.30 -0.05
N CYS A 95 -8.62 9.06 -0.06
CA CYS A 95 -7.60 8.61 -1.00
C CYS A 95 -8.16 8.49 -2.43
N LEU A 96 -9.39 7.97 -2.61
CA LEU A 96 -10.06 7.79 -3.90
C LEU A 96 -10.28 9.11 -4.63
N ALA A 97 -10.58 10.18 -3.91
CA ALA A 97 -10.73 11.52 -4.49
C ALA A 97 -9.44 12.03 -5.18
N ARG A 98 -8.27 11.47 -4.81
CA ARG A 98 -6.94 11.95 -5.26
C ARG A 98 -6.13 10.88 -5.99
N LEU A 99 -6.54 9.60 -5.89
CA LEU A 99 -5.86 8.44 -6.45
C LEU A 99 -6.82 7.58 -7.26
N GLY A 100 -6.29 6.95 -8.31
CA GLY A 100 -7.01 5.89 -9.00
C GLY A 100 -7.25 4.67 -8.10
N ARG A 101 -8.40 4.01 -8.29
CA ARG A 101 -8.87 2.85 -7.51
C ARG A 101 -7.83 1.75 -7.27
N LEU A 102 -6.97 1.50 -8.26
CA LEU A 102 -5.92 0.48 -8.19
C LEU A 102 -4.85 0.75 -7.12
N LYS A 103 -4.77 1.98 -6.58
CA LYS A 103 -3.78 2.38 -5.57
C LYS A 103 -4.37 2.44 -4.16
N LEU A 104 -5.66 2.17 -4.00
CA LEU A 104 -6.30 2.27 -2.69
C LEU A 104 -5.97 1.06 -1.81
N PRO A 105 -5.85 1.27 -0.49
CA PRO A 105 -5.81 0.14 0.43
C PRO A 105 -7.13 -0.62 0.36
N ARG A 106 -7.05 -1.95 0.35
CA ARG A 106 -8.20 -2.87 0.37
C ARG A 106 -8.70 -3.15 1.78
N THR A 107 -7.83 -2.95 2.76
CA THR A 107 -8.15 -3.10 4.18
C THR A 107 -7.47 -2.00 4.96
N VAL A 108 -8.18 -1.47 5.97
CA VAL A 108 -7.64 -0.52 6.94
C VAL A 108 -7.69 -1.17 8.32
N VAL A 109 -6.58 -1.16 9.04
CA VAL A 109 -6.52 -1.58 10.44
C VAL A 109 -6.08 -0.40 11.28
N PHE A 110 -6.70 -0.24 12.45
CA PHE A 110 -6.29 0.77 13.42
C PHE A 110 -5.41 0.08 14.46
N ASP A 111 -4.15 0.49 14.54
CA ASP A 111 -3.17 -0.11 15.44
C ASP A 111 -2.31 1.01 16.03
N ASN A 112 -2.27 1.08 17.37
CA ASN A 112 -1.64 2.16 18.11
C ASN A 112 -0.79 1.58 19.24
N PRO A 113 0.49 1.99 19.39
CA PRO A 113 1.28 2.82 18.48
C PRO A 113 1.88 2.00 17.32
N LEU A 114 2.18 2.67 16.19
CA LEU A 114 2.95 2.06 15.11
C LEU A 114 4.40 1.81 15.58
N PRO A 115 5.01 0.65 15.26
CA PRO A 115 6.35 0.31 15.71
C PRO A 115 7.38 1.24 15.07
N ARG A 116 8.12 1.95 15.92
CA ARG A 116 9.15 2.91 15.54
C ARG A 116 10.41 2.64 16.34
N LEU A 117 11.56 2.95 15.73
CA LEU A 117 12.84 3.02 16.45
C LEU A 117 12.84 4.22 17.41
N GLU A 118 13.75 4.23 18.36
CA GLU A 118 14.01 5.39 19.23
C GLU A 118 14.36 6.65 18.42
N THR A 119 14.92 6.49 17.22
CA THR A 119 15.17 7.57 16.25
C THR A 119 13.91 8.09 15.56
N GLY A 120 12.74 7.53 15.86
CA GLY A 120 11.45 7.87 15.26
C GLY A 120 11.20 7.21 13.90
N LYS A 121 12.13 6.43 13.34
CA LYS A 121 11.95 5.77 12.04
C LYS A 121 10.94 4.62 12.14
N LEU A 122 9.96 4.61 11.23
CA LEU A 122 8.93 3.57 11.13
C LEU A 122 9.53 2.20 10.74
N LEU A 123 9.24 1.17 11.55
CA LEU A 123 9.65 -0.21 11.34
C LEU A 123 8.65 -0.97 10.47
N ARG A 124 8.61 -0.63 9.18
CA ARG A 124 7.68 -1.26 8.20
C ARG A 124 7.84 -2.77 8.09
N ARG A 125 9.04 -3.31 8.34
CA ARG A 125 9.29 -4.76 8.30
C ARG A 125 8.47 -5.48 9.37
N GLU A 126 8.39 -4.91 10.57
CA GLU A 126 7.64 -5.50 11.68
C GLU A 126 6.14 -5.50 11.39
N LEU A 127 5.61 -4.39 10.86
CA LEU A 127 4.22 -4.33 10.41
C LEU A 127 3.94 -5.35 9.31
N LYS A 128 4.83 -5.51 8.33
CA LYS A 128 4.65 -6.53 7.28
C LYS A 128 4.60 -7.93 7.88
N GLU A 129 5.49 -8.26 8.80
CA GLU A 129 5.51 -9.57 9.46
C GLU A 129 4.24 -9.81 10.28
N ARG A 130 3.81 -8.83 11.08
CA ARG A 130 2.60 -8.87 11.92
C ARG A 130 1.35 -9.22 11.12
N TYR A 131 1.19 -8.61 9.93
CA TYR A 131 -0.01 -8.78 9.11
C TYR A 131 0.14 -9.79 7.96
N ARG A 132 1.30 -10.44 7.82
CA ARG A 132 1.55 -11.41 6.76
C ARG A 132 0.64 -12.64 6.86
N GLY A 133 0.45 -13.16 8.07
CA GLY A 133 -0.42 -14.31 8.36
C GLY A 133 -1.88 -13.95 8.61
N ARG A 134 -2.22 -12.64 8.58
CA ARG A 134 -3.55 -12.13 8.89
C ARG A 134 -3.97 -11.06 7.88
N PRO A 135 -3.96 -11.36 6.56
CA PRO A 135 -4.24 -10.38 5.53
C PRO A 135 -5.65 -9.79 5.62
N GLY A 136 -6.62 -10.55 6.14
CA GLY A 136 -8.01 -10.09 6.34
C GLY A 136 -8.27 -9.27 7.61
N GLU A 137 -7.29 -9.11 8.50
CA GLU A 137 -7.50 -8.40 9.77
C GLU A 137 -7.74 -6.90 9.55
N GLY A 138 -8.80 -6.36 10.18
CA GLY A 138 -9.22 -4.96 10.07
C GLY A 138 -10.53 -4.78 9.30
N PHE A 139 -10.76 -3.57 8.83
CA PHE A 139 -11.97 -3.18 8.11
C PHE A 139 -11.75 -3.32 6.61
N ALA A 140 -12.50 -4.22 5.98
CA ALA A 140 -12.60 -4.27 4.53
C ALA A 140 -13.29 -3.01 4.02
N VAL A 141 -12.69 -2.37 3.03
CA VAL A 141 -13.16 -1.09 2.48
C VAL A 141 -13.49 -1.25 1.01
N GLN A 142 -14.59 -0.65 0.61
CA GLN A 142 -15.06 -0.73 -0.77
C GLN A 142 -14.72 0.59 -1.45
N ALA A 143 -14.09 0.54 -2.63
CA ALA A 143 -14.05 1.72 -3.48
C ALA A 143 -15.47 1.94 -4.03
N ARG A 144 -16.40 2.50 -3.26
CA ARG A 144 -17.69 2.90 -3.79
C ARG A 144 -17.46 4.17 -4.59
N ARG A 145 -17.99 4.21 -5.82
CA ARG A 145 -18.11 5.49 -6.51
C ARG A 145 -19.18 6.24 -5.71
N ALA A 146 -18.97 7.50 -5.36
CA ALA A 146 -20.12 8.36 -5.10
C ALA A 146 -21.05 8.17 -6.30
N ALA A 147 -22.33 7.90 -6.04
CA ALA A 147 -23.33 7.95 -7.10
C ALA A 147 -23.10 9.27 -7.84
N ALA A 148 -22.88 9.18 -9.15
CA ALA A 148 -22.81 10.35 -9.99
C ALA A 148 -24.25 10.86 -10.11
N ASP A 149 -24.74 11.54 -9.09
CA ASP A 149 -26.05 12.17 -9.04
C ASP A 149 -25.87 13.63 -8.62
N ALA A 150 -25.74 14.48 -9.65
CA ALA A 150 -26.22 15.87 -9.80
C ALA A 150 -25.36 16.61 -10.84
#